data_AF-A0A1J5KUD0-F1
#
_entry.id   AF-A0A1J5KUD0-F1
#
_cell.length_a   1.000
_cell.length_b   1.000
_cell.length_c   1.000
_cell.angle_alpha   90.00
_cell.angle_beta   90.00
_cell.angle_gamma   90.00
#
_symmetry.space_group_name_H-M   'P 1'
#
loop_
_entity.id
_entity.type
_entity.pdbx_description
1 polymer ?
#
loop_
_entity_poly.entity_id
_entity_poly.type
_entity_poly.pdbx_seq_one_letter_code
_entity_poly.pdbx_strand_id
1 'polypeptide(L)'
;MKIFRYFMITTLVSSSFSVAAAESAYSYPELQVRPLATQRVKMQAKKEESRGLVFQPSMQISAIATLSAGILQFGNVDESSDTEKRSPLIGTVVGASWLGINYFVGQKLKVYQETLNEVKRLPNKTAEHKLIRERIAEEGINRAAKLSKRMKWLSVLTNAGANAYMMSHAEKDSTSEVFNAVSLAAAFGPLLFSTDWEDIAKDQAKYKKRIYGPILTSSIFRVGEKELAPGVLFSMRF
;
A
#
# COMPACT_ATOMS: atom_id res chain seq x y z
N MET A 1 -14.05 -65.76 29.07
CA MET A 1 -14.88 -64.55 29.24
C MET A 1 -14.14 -63.19 29.21
N LYS A 2 -12.82 -63.11 29.01
CA LYS A 2 -12.10 -61.81 28.95
C LYS A 2 -12.01 -61.18 27.55
N ILE A 3 -12.13 -61.97 26.48
CA ILE A 3 -11.98 -61.51 25.09
C ILE A 3 -13.20 -60.67 24.62
N PHE A 4 -14.40 -60.96 25.12
CA PHE A 4 -15.63 -60.24 24.76
C PHE A 4 -15.69 -58.80 25.29
N ARG A 5 -14.97 -58.49 26.39
CA ARG A 5 -14.92 -57.13 26.95
C ARG A 5 -14.05 -56.18 26.13
N TYR A 6 -12.96 -56.68 25.52
CA TYR A 6 -12.11 -55.83 24.69
C TYR A 6 -12.76 -55.51 23.35
N PHE A 7 -13.49 -56.44 22.76
CA PHE A 7 -14.21 -56.22 21.50
C PHE A 7 -15.33 -55.18 21.63
N MET A 8 -16.01 -55.11 22.78
CA MET A 8 -17.04 -54.08 23.02
C MET A 8 -16.46 -52.67 23.22
N ILE A 9 -15.25 -52.57 23.77
CA ILE A 9 -14.57 -51.28 24.02
C ILE A 9 -13.97 -50.73 22.72
N THR A 10 -13.42 -51.56 21.83
CA THR A 10 -12.93 -51.10 20.52
C THR A 10 -14.05 -50.63 19.60
N THR A 11 -15.24 -51.24 19.64
CA THR A 11 -16.37 -50.80 18.81
C THR A 11 -17.02 -49.51 19.33
N LEU A 12 -17.05 -49.28 20.65
CA LEU A 12 -17.56 -48.02 21.23
C LEU A 12 -16.62 -46.81 21.02
N VAL A 13 -15.31 -47.05 20.98
CA VAL A 13 -14.33 -45.98 20.69
C VAL A 13 -14.28 -45.65 19.20
N SER A 14 -14.61 -46.61 18.33
CA SER A 14 -14.67 -46.39 16.88
C SER A 14 -15.93 -45.63 16.41
N SER A 15 -17.02 -45.65 17.18
CA SER A 15 -18.24 -44.89 16.89
C SER A 15 -18.21 -43.41 17.32
N SER A 16 -17.13 -42.97 17.99
CA SER A 16 -17.01 -41.60 18.50
C SER A 16 -16.29 -40.64 17.53
N PHE A 17 -15.83 -41.14 16.39
CA PHE A 17 -15.24 -40.34 15.32
C PHE A 17 -16.08 -40.36 14.04
N SER A 18 -17.41 -40.35 14.18
CA SER A 18 -18.23 -39.65 13.19
C SER A 18 -17.97 -38.16 13.40
N VAL A 19 -16.81 -37.68 12.95
CA VAL A 19 -16.68 -36.31 12.49
C VAL A 19 -17.67 -36.24 11.35
N ALA A 20 -18.93 -35.93 11.68
CA ALA A 20 -19.84 -35.39 10.72
C ALA A 20 -19.04 -34.28 10.07
N ALA A 21 -18.63 -34.50 8.83
CA ALA A 21 -18.26 -33.44 7.91
C ALA A 21 -19.54 -32.63 7.80
N ALA A 22 -19.79 -31.80 8.82
CA ALA A 22 -20.78 -30.76 8.80
C ALA A 22 -20.43 -30.02 7.54
N GLU A 23 -21.32 -30.16 6.56
CA GLU A 23 -21.33 -29.43 5.30
C GLU A 23 -20.90 -28.01 5.65
N SER A 24 -19.61 -27.73 5.43
CA SER A 24 -18.99 -26.56 5.99
C SER A 24 -19.52 -25.44 5.12
N ALA A 25 -20.67 -24.88 5.51
CA ALA A 25 -21.29 -23.74 4.88
C ALA A 25 -20.15 -22.79 4.59
N TYR A 26 -19.80 -22.65 3.30
CA TYR A 26 -18.53 -22.06 2.86
C TYR A 26 -18.28 -20.80 3.67
N SER A 27 -17.43 -20.95 4.69
CA SER A 27 -17.19 -19.85 5.62
C SER A 27 -16.24 -18.98 4.83
N TYR A 28 -16.70 -17.82 4.37
CA TYR A 28 -15.84 -16.87 3.67
C TYR A 28 -15.12 -16.06 4.76
N PRO A 29 -13.88 -16.44 5.17
CA PRO A 29 -13.20 -15.76 6.27
C PRO A 29 -12.93 -14.28 5.96
N GLU A 30 -12.88 -13.90 4.67
CA GLU A 30 -12.80 -12.50 4.28
C GLU A 30 -14.01 -11.64 4.70
N LEU A 31 -15.20 -12.24 4.86
CA LEU A 31 -16.39 -11.54 5.37
C LEU A 31 -16.34 -11.31 6.89
N GLN A 32 -15.39 -11.96 7.58
CA GLN A 32 -15.17 -11.81 9.02
C GLN A 32 -14.07 -10.78 9.34
N VAL A 33 -13.35 -10.28 8.31
CA VAL A 33 -12.29 -9.27 8.48
C VAL A 33 -12.91 -7.96 8.96
N ARG A 34 -12.38 -7.39 10.05
CA ARG A 34 -12.75 -6.05 10.53
C ARG A 34 -11.52 -5.12 10.57
N PRO A 35 -11.61 -3.89 10.03
CA PRO A 35 -12.72 -3.39 9.21
C PRO A 35 -12.73 -4.07 7.83
N LEU A 36 -13.92 -4.22 7.26
CA LEU A 36 -14.10 -4.72 5.89
C LEU A 36 -13.45 -3.77 4.87
N ALA A 37 -13.10 -4.27 3.69
CA ALA A 37 -12.55 -3.44 2.62
C ALA A 37 -13.56 -2.38 2.19
N THR A 38 -14.84 -2.75 2.05
CA THR A 38 -15.92 -1.82 1.74
C THR A 38 -16.08 -0.71 2.79
N GLN A 39 -15.98 -1.06 4.08
CA GLN A 39 -16.01 -0.09 5.18
C GLN A 39 -14.80 0.85 5.13
N ARG A 40 -13.62 0.33 4.83
CA ARG A 40 -12.40 1.12 4.68
C ARG A 40 -12.51 2.09 3.52
N VAL A 41 -12.93 1.63 2.34
CA VAL A 41 -13.20 2.49 1.19
C VAL A 41 -14.20 3.59 1.56
N LYS A 42 -15.28 3.27 2.28
CA LYS A 42 -16.24 4.29 2.76
C LYS A 42 -15.59 5.33 3.69
N MET A 43 -14.75 4.91 4.62
CA MET A 43 -14.03 5.84 5.51
C MET A 43 -13.05 6.72 4.72
N GLN A 44 -12.33 6.15 3.76
CA GLN A 44 -11.34 6.87 2.97
C GLN A 44 -11.99 7.80 1.93
N ALA A 45 -13.13 7.42 1.36
CA ALA A 45 -13.92 8.28 0.47
C ALA A 45 -14.37 9.57 1.19
N LYS A 46 -14.78 9.47 2.47
CA LYS A 46 -15.08 10.66 3.28
C LYS A 46 -13.84 11.51 3.53
N LYS A 47 -12.69 10.89 3.81
CA LYS A 47 -11.42 11.62 3.99
C LYS A 47 -10.94 12.28 2.70
N GLU A 48 -11.24 11.71 1.53
CA GLU A 48 -10.94 12.33 0.24
C GLU A 48 -11.71 13.63 0.01
N GLU A 49 -12.92 13.77 0.56
CA GLU A 49 -13.70 15.03 0.48
C GLU A 49 -13.04 16.15 1.30
N SER A 50 -12.50 15.81 2.48
CA SER A 50 -11.80 16.77 3.34
C SER A 50 -10.31 16.89 3.05
N ARG A 51 -9.83 16.26 1.97
CA ARG A 51 -8.41 16.29 1.61
C ARG A 51 -8.07 17.67 1.05
N GLY A 52 -7.33 18.45 1.85
CA GLY A 52 -6.89 19.79 1.50
C GLY A 52 -5.81 19.81 0.41
N LEU A 53 -5.09 20.93 0.34
CA LEU A 53 -4.05 21.18 -0.67
C LEU A 53 -2.81 20.28 -0.52
N VAL A 54 -2.61 19.72 0.68
CA VAL A 54 -1.45 18.89 1.01
C VAL A 54 -1.76 17.44 0.68
N PHE A 55 -1.57 17.07 -0.58
CA PHE A 55 -1.61 15.69 -1.05
C PHE A 55 -0.19 15.21 -1.36
N GLN A 56 0.22 14.10 -0.73
CA GLN A 56 1.53 13.47 -0.92
C GLN A 56 2.72 14.44 -0.71
N PRO A 57 2.94 14.92 0.53
CA PRO A 57 3.86 16.01 0.83
C PRO A 57 5.31 15.75 0.39
N SER A 58 5.77 14.50 0.40
CA SER A 58 7.13 14.16 -0.06
C SER A 58 7.36 14.48 -1.54
N MET A 59 6.35 14.33 -2.40
CA MET A 59 6.44 14.74 -3.81
C MET A 59 6.33 16.25 -3.99
N GLN A 60 5.55 16.93 -3.13
CA GLN A 60 5.49 18.39 -3.14
C GLN A 60 6.84 19.00 -2.75
N ILE A 61 7.50 18.46 -1.71
CA ILE A 61 8.84 18.93 -1.29
C ILE A 61 9.85 18.76 -2.42
N SER A 62 9.88 17.59 -3.08
CA SER A 62 10.75 17.37 -4.24
C SER A 62 10.46 18.36 -5.37
N ALA A 63 9.19 18.60 -5.68
CA ALA A 63 8.79 19.52 -6.75
C ALA A 63 9.12 20.98 -6.42
N ILE A 64 8.90 21.42 -5.18
CA ILE A 64 9.29 22.74 -4.68
C ILE A 64 10.80 22.90 -4.78
N ALA A 65 11.58 21.91 -4.33
CA ALA A 65 13.03 21.97 -4.39
C ALA A 65 13.54 22.12 -5.83
N THR A 66 13.04 21.31 -6.77
CA THR A 66 13.39 21.41 -8.20
C THR A 66 12.96 22.75 -8.80
N LEU A 67 11.77 23.25 -8.46
CA LEU A 67 11.30 24.56 -8.91
C LEU A 67 12.18 25.69 -8.38
N SER A 68 12.48 25.69 -7.08
CA SER A 68 13.33 26.70 -6.44
C SER A 68 14.74 26.68 -7.02
N ALA A 69 15.32 25.50 -7.25
CA ALA A 69 16.61 25.36 -7.90
C ALA A 69 16.60 25.95 -9.32
N GLY A 70 15.57 25.63 -10.13
CA GLY A 70 15.41 26.20 -11.47
C GLY A 70 15.28 27.73 -11.45
N ILE A 71 14.48 28.29 -10.54
CA ILE A 71 14.31 29.73 -10.39
C ILE A 71 15.63 30.42 -9.99
N LEU A 72 16.36 29.86 -9.03
CA LEU A 72 17.62 30.43 -8.55
C LEU A 72 18.74 30.31 -9.60
N GLN A 73 18.71 29.29 -10.46
CA GLN A 73 19.72 29.09 -11.47
C GLN A 73 19.67 30.13 -12.61
N PHE A 74 18.54 30.81 -12.86
CA PHE A 74 18.47 31.85 -13.90
C PHE A 74 19.52 32.97 -13.76
N GLY A 75 20.01 33.23 -12.54
CA GLY A 75 21.05 34.23 -12.25
C GLY A 75 22.49 33.70 -12.27
N ASN A 76 22.71 32.38 -12.26
CA ASN A 76 24.03 31.73 -12.11
C ASN A 76 24.20 30.57 -13.12
N VAL A 77 23.83 30.79 -14.38
CA VAL A 77 24.02 29.81 -15.46
C VAL A 77 25.43 29.94 -16.01
N ASP A 78 26.12 28.82 -16.21
CA ASP A 78 27.36 28.83 -16.99
C ASP A 78 27.04 29.01 -18.48
N GLU A 79 27.18 30.25 -18.97
CA GLU A 79 26.86 30.64 -20.36
C GLU A 79 27.66 29.87 -21.42
N SER A 80 28.81 29.29 -21.05
CA SER A 80 29.61 28.45 -21.95
C SER A 80 28.98 27.09 -22.21
N SER A 81 28.18 26.59 -21.26
CA SER A 81 27.52 25.29 -21.33
C SER A 81 26.04 25.38 -21.74
N ASP A 82 25.37 26.50 -21.45
CA ASP A 82 23.94 26.70 -21.71
C ASP A 82 23.62 28.15 -22.09
N THR A 83 24.02 28.53 -23.31
CA THR A 83 23.84 29.90 -23.85
C THR A 83 22.36 30.32 -23.97
N GLU A 84 21.43 29.37 -24.05
CA GLU A 84 19.99 29.63 -24.15
C GLU A 84 19.24 29.58 -22.81
N LYS A 85 19.95 29.34 -21.69
CA LYS A 85 19.35 29.20 -20.34
C LYS A 85 18.23 28.16 -20.29
N ARG A 86 18.41 27.03 -20.99
CA ARG A 86 17.42 25.94 -21.03
C ARG A 86 17.36 25.17 -19.71
N SER A 87 18.48 25.04 -19.00
CA SER A 87 18.60 24.34 -17.72
C SER A 87 17.68 24.91 -16.61
N PRO A 88 17.70 26.21 -16.29
CA PRO A 88 16.79 26.76 -15.27
C PRO A 88 15.31 26.67 -15.70
N LEU A 89 15.02 26.78 -17.00
CA LEU A 89 13.68 26.63 -17.54
C LEU A 89 13.17 25.19 -17.34
N ILE A 90 13.99 24.18 -17.60
CA ILE A 90 13.63 22.76 -17.39
C ILE A 90 13.29 22.50 -15.92
N GLY A 91 14.13 22.92 -14.98
CA GLY A 91 13.84 22.77 -13.55
C GLY A 91 12.54 23.43 -13.14
N THR A 92 12.33 24.66 -13.62
CA THR A 92 11.11 25.43 -13.35
C THR A 92 9.86 24.72 -13.89
N VAL A 93 9.89 24.29 -15.15
CA VAL A 93 8.77 23.60 -15.81
C VAL A 93 8.48 22.26 -15.15
N VAL A 94 9.50 21.46 -14.86
CA VAL A 94 9.34 20.14 -14.20
C VAL A 94 8.80 20.30 -12.80
N GLY A 95 9.37 21.20 -11.99
CA GLY A 95 8.91 21.47 -10.63
C GLY A 95 7.47 22.00 -10.59
N ALA A 96 7.16 23.02 -11.40
CA ALA A 96 5.81 23.57 -11.50
C ALA A 96 4.78 22.54 -12.00
N SER A 97 5.16 21.71 -12.98
CA SER A 97 4.29 20.64 -13.50
C SER A 97 3.93 19.64 -12.41
N TRP A 98 4.89 19.24 -11.57
CA TRP A 98 4.62 18.34 -10.46
C TRP A 98 3.77 18.96 -9.35
N LEU A 99 3.91 20.26 -9.08
CA LEU A 99 3.01 20.96 -8.18
C LEU A 99 1.58 20.98 -8.73
N GLY A 100 1.43 21.30 -10.01
CA GLY A 100 0.14 21.26 -10.71
C GLY A 100 -0.49 19.86 -10.70
N ILE A 101 0.29 18.82 -11.01
CA ILE A 101 -0.17 17.42 -10.97
C ILE A 101 -0.58 17.03 -9.55
N ASN A 102 0.22 17.32 -8.52
CA ASN A 102 -0.13 16.99 -7.13
C ASN A 102 -1.41 17.71 -6.69
N TYR A 103 -1.56 18.99 -7.03
CA TYR A 103 -2.78 19.75 -6.76
C TYR A 103 -3.99 19.15 -7.48
N PHE A 104 -3.86 18.86 -8.78
CA PHE A 104 -4.93 18.26 -9.58
C PHE A 104 -5.35 16.90 -9.03
N VAL A 105 -4.39 16.02 -8.74
CA VAL A 105 -4.67 14.68 -8.20
C VAL A 105 -5.30 14.78 -6.81
N GLY A 106 -4.80 15.65 -5.92
CA GLY A 106 -5.36 15.84 -4.58
C GLY A 106 -6.80 16.36 -4.59
N GLN A 107 -7.11 17.28 -5.51
CA GLN A 107 -8.42 17.93 -5.56
C GLN A 107 -9.44 17.19 -6.42
N LYS A 108 -9.04 16.69 -7.58
CA LYS A 108 -9.96 16.14 -8.59
C LYS A 108 -10.02 14.63 -8.60
N LEU A 109 -8.93 13.92 -8.26
CA LEU A 109 -8.94 12.46 -8.32
C LEU A 109 -9.47 11.87 -7.02
N LYS A 110 -10.68 11.30 -7.05
CA LYS A 110 -11.38 10.75 -5.89
C LYS A 110 -11.51 9.23 -6.01
N VAL A 111 -10.37 8.53 -5.96
CA VAL A 111 -10.27 7.10 -6.24
C VAL A 111 -11.14 6.27 -5.29
N TYR A 112 -11.21 6.65 -4.01
CA TYR A 112 -12.05 5.92 -3.05
C TYR A 112 -13.54 6.24 -3.22
N GLN A 113 -13.92 7.46 -3.61
CA GLN A 113 -15.33 7.76 -3.94
C GLN A 113 -15.80 6.99 -5.18
N GLU A 114 -15.00 6.94 -6.23
CA GLU A 114 -15.30 6.16 -7.44
C GLU A 114 -15.47 4.68 -7.10
N THR A 115 -14.52 4.10 -6.36
CA THR A 115 -14.60 2.71 -5.89
C THR A 115 -15.84 2.49 -5.01
N LEU A 116 -16.18 3.44 -4.13
CA LEU A 116 -17.37 3.34 -3.28
C LEU A 116 -18.65 3.31 -4.12
N ASN A 117 -18.72 4.13 -5.17
CA ASN A 117 -19.87 4.18 -6.07
C ASN A 117 -20.01 2.89 -6.87
N GLU A 118 -18.90 2.31 -7.33
CA GLU A 118 -18.86 1.00 -7.98
C GLU A 118 -19.40 -0.10 -7.03
N VAL A 119 -18.88 -0.16 -5.80
CA VAL A 119 -19.30 -1.12 -4.76
C VAL A 119 -20.77 -0.94 -4.37
N LYS A 120 -21.31 0.28 -4.40
CA LYS A 120 -22.72 0.56 -4.08
C LYS A 120 -23.69 0.06 -5.15
N ARG A 121 -23.25 -0.01 -6.41
CA ARG A 121 -24.07 -0.49 -7.54
C ARG A 121 -24.24 -2.01 -7.55
N LEU A 122 -23.35 -2.73 -6.86
CA LEU A 122 -23.40 -4.18 -6.78
C LEU A 122 -24.47 -4.68 -5.78
N PRO A 123 -25.16 -5.80 -6.09
CA PRO A 123 -26.13 -6.41 -5.18
C PRO A 123 -25.48 -6.84 -3.86
N ASN A 124 -26.27 -6.93 -2.78
CA ASN A 124 -25.77 -7.25 -1.43
C ASN A 124 -26.54 -8.39 -0.74
N LYS A 125 -27.33 -9.15 -1.50
CA LYS A 125 -28.31 -10.09 -0.93
C LYS A 125 -27.67 -11.41 -0.46
N THR A 126 -26.72 -11.96 -1.22
CA THR A 126 -26.10 -13.27 -0.98
C THR A 126 -24.69 -13.12 -0.40
N ALA A 127 -24.14 -14.20 0.16
CA ALA A 127 -22.75 -14.22 0.64
C ALA A 127 -21.75 -14.00 -0.50
N GLU A 128 -22.00 -14.60 -1.66
CA GLU A 128 -21.23 -14.39 -2.89
C GLU A 128 -21.24 -12.91 -3.32
N HIS A 129 -22.41 -12.28 -3.32
CA HIS A 129 -22.52 -10.85 -3.64
C HIS A 129 -21.72 -9.99 -2.67
N LYS A 130 -21.72 -10.31 -1.37
CA LYS A 130 -20.88 -9.63 -0.38
C LYS A 130 -19.39 -9.83 -0.69
N LEU A 131 -18.99 -11.04 -1.04
CA LEU A 131 -17.61 -11.35 -1.40
C LEU A 131 -17.12 -10.54 -2.61
N ILE A 132 -17.94 -10.46 -3.68
CA ILE A 132 -17.63 -9.67 -4.87
C ILE A 132 -17.43 -8.20 -4.51
N ARG A 133 -18.31 -7.65 -3.67
CA ARG A 133 -18.19 -6.26 -3.19
C ARG A 133 -16.90 -6.03 -2.41
N GLU A 134 -16.53 -6.95 -1.53
CA GLU A 134 -15.26 -6.87 -0.81
C GLU A 134 -14.06 -6.95 -1.76
N ARG A 135 -14.07 -7.84 -2.76
CA ARG A 135 -12.99 -7.95 -3.75
C ARG A 135 -12.84 -6.66 -4.57
N ILE A 136 -13.93 -6.08 -5.08
CA ILE A 136 -13.87 -4.81 -5.82
C ILE A 136 -13.37 -3.67 -4.94
N ALA A 137 -13.78 -3.62 -3.67
CA ALA A 137 -13.26 -2.64 -2.72
C ALA A 137 -11.75 -2.81 -2.47
N GLU A 138 -11.26 -4.05 -2.32
CA GLU A 138 -9.83 -4.35 -2.19
C GLU A 138 -9.05 -3.94 -3.44
N GLU A 139 -9.60 -4.22 -4.62
CA GLU A 139 -8.99 -3.82 -5.89
C GLU A 139 -8.87 -2.31 -6.01
N GLY A 140 -9.89 -1.55 -5.63
CA GLY A 140 -9.83 -0.08 -5.60
C GLY A 140 -8.74 0.45 -4.66
N ILE A 141 -8.61 -0.12 -3.46
CA ILE A 141 -7.52 0.21 -2.53
C ILE A 141 -6.15 -0.06 -3.16
N ASN A 142 -5.98 -1.22 -3.79
CA ASN A 142 -4.72 -1.58 -4.45
C ASN A 142 -4.44 -0.72 -5.69
N ARG A 143 -5.46 -0.28 -6.42
CA ARG A 143 -5.35 0.59 -7.59
C ARG A 143 -4.78 1.96 -7.17
N ALA A 144 -5.30 2.54 -6.09
CA ALA A 144 -4.78 3.77 -5.49
C ALA A 144 -3.29 3.62 -5.10
N ALA A 145 -2.93 2.55 -4.40
CA ALA A 145 -1.54 2.31 -4.00
C ALA A 145 -0.59 2.14 -5.20
N LYS A 146 -1.01 1.39 -6.23
CA LYS A 146 -0.22 1.22 -7.46
C LYS A 146 -0.03 2.55 -8.20
N LEU A 147 -1.07 3.38 -8.28
CA LEU A 147 -0.99 4.71 -8.87
C LEU A 147 0.03 5.58 -8.11
N SER A 148 -0.04 5.61 -6.77
CA SER A 148 0.91 6.36 -5.95
C SER A 148 2.36 5.93 -6.21
N LYS A 149 2.63 4.62 -6.22
CA LYS A 149 3.98 4.09 -6.48
C LYS A 149 4.51 4.51 -7.85
N ARG A 150 3.68 4.44 -8.89
CA ARG A 150 4.04 4.89 -10.25
C ARG A 150 4.34 6.39 -10.27
N MET A 151 3.50 7.19 -9.62
CA MET A 151 3.72 8.64 -9.51
C MET A 151 5.02 8.96 -8.77
N LYS A 152 5.32 8.28 -7.66
CA LYS A 152 6.58 8.46 -6.92
C LYS A 152 7.80 8.19 -7.80
N TRP A 153 7.82 7.06 -8.49
CA TRP A 153 8.93 6.72 -9.38
C TRP A 153 9.07 7.72 -10.52
N LEU A 154 7.96 8.11 -11.15
CA LEU A 154 7.98 9.12 -12.21
C LEU A 154 8.47 10.47 -11.69
N SER A 155 8.03 10.87 -10.50
CA SER A 155 8.46 12.11 -9.82
C SER A 155 9.94 12.08 -9.54
N VAL A 156 10.45 11.00 -8.94
CA VAL A 156 11.88 10.83 -8.65
C VAL A 156 12.69 10.91 -9.93
N LEU A 157 12.33 10.16 -10.97
CA LEU A 157 13.07 10.12 -12.23
C LEU A 157 13.12 11.49 -12.92
N THR A 158 11.98 12.18 -13.01
CA THR A 158 11.91 13.48 -13.70
C THR A 158 12.54 14.61 -12.90
N ASN A 159 12.35 14.65 -11.58
CA ASN A 159 13.00 15.66 -10.73
C ASN A 159 14.50 15.41 -10.60
N ALA A 160 14.94 14.16 -10.39
CA ALA A 160 16.36 13.84 -10.33
C ALA A 160 17.05 14.11 -11.68
N GLY A 161 16.42 13.74 -12.80
CA GLY A 161 16.92 14.04 -14.13
C GLY A 161 17.04 15.54 -14.39
N ALA A 162 16.02 16.33 -14.02
CA ALA A 162 16.06 17.78 -14.15
C ALA A 162 17.16 18.41 -13.27
N ASN A 163 17.25 18.01 -11.99
CA ASN A 163 18.27 18.53 -11.08
C ASN A 163 19.69 18.12 -11.49
N ALA A 164 19.90 16.90 -12.00
CA ALA A 164 21.20 16.47 -12.51
C ALA A 164 21.61 17.26 -13.77
N TYR A 165 20.66 17.50 -14.69
CA TYR A 165 20.89 18.33 -15.87
C TYR A 165 21.18 19.79 -15.49
N MET A 166 20.45 20.34 -14.53
CA MET A 166 20.70 21.67 -13.97
C MET A 166 22.08 21.78 -13.32
N MET A 167 22.45 20.79 -12.51
CA MET A 167 23.75 20.73 -11.84
C MET A 167 24.92 20.69 -12.82
N SER A 168 24.79 19.98 -13.95
CA SER A 168 25.86 19.90 -14.95
C SER A 168 26.08 21.20 -15.75
N HIS A 169 25.16 22.18 -15.65
CA HIS A 169 25.21 23.48 -16.33
C HIS A 169 25.19 24.66 -15.33
N ALA A 170 25.38 24.37 -14.04
CA ALA A 170 25.49 25.39 -13.01
C ALA A 170 26.92 25.94 -12.97
N GLU A 171 27.05 27.23 -12.70
CA GLU A 171 28.36 27.83 -12.41
C GLU A 171 28.98 27.16 -11.16
N LYS A 172 30.25 26.80 -11.23
CA LYS A 172 30.97 26.13 -10.14
C LYS A 172 31.14 27.07 -8.95
N ASP A 173 31.09 26.51 -7.74
CA ASP A 173 31.18 27.23 -6.46
C ASP A 173 30.07 28.28 -6.27
N SER A 174 29.01 28.21 -7.07
CA SER A 174 27.85 29.10 -6.96
C SER A 174 26.83 28.58 -5.94
N THR A 175 26.03 29.49 -5.41
CA THR A 175 24.86 29.12 -4.58
C THR A 175 23.93 28.16 -5.34
N SER A 176 23.79 28.31 -6.67
CA SER A 176 22.93 27.46 -7.47
C SER A 176 23.42 26.02 -7.56
N GLU A 177 24.73 25.78 -7.56
CA GLU A 177 25.30 24.41 -7.49
C GLU A 177 24.88 23.71 -6.19
N VAL A 178 25.00 24.40 -5.06
CA VAL A 178 24.60 23.86 -3.74
C VAL A 178 23.10 23.55 -3.71
N PHE A 179 22.27 24.46 -4.21
CA PHE A 179 20.82 24.23 -4.27
C PHE A 179 20.46 23.08 -5.22
N ASN A 180 21.13 22.97 -6.37
CA ASN A 180 20.94 21.84 -7.30
C ASN A 180 21.30 20.50 -6.65
N ALA A 181 22.39 20.44 -5.88
CA ALA A 181 22.77 19.23 -5.14
C ALA A 181 21.74 18.86 -4.05
N VAL A 182 21.26 19.85 -3.28
CA VAL A 182 20.21 19.64 -2.27
C VAL A 182 18.91 19.20 -2.93
N SER A 183 18.51 19.83 -4.03
CA SER A 183 17.30 19.47 -4.78
C SER A 183 17.40 18.09 -5.41
N LEU A 184 18.58 17.69 -5.88
CA LEU A 184 18.84 16.33 -6.37
C LEU A 184 18.64 15.30 -5.24
N ALA A 185 19.16 15.55 -4.04
CA ALA A 185 18.92 14.69 -2.89
C ALA A 185 17.41 14.66 -2.51
N ALA A 186 16.75 15.82 -2.50
CA ALA A 186 15.32 15.93 -2.23
C ALA A 186 14.46 15.19 -3.26
N ALA A 187 14.93 15.03 -4.50
CA ALA A 187 14.24 14.28 -5.54
C ALA A 187 14.03 12.80 -5.20
N PHE A 188 14.84 12.22 -4.31
CA PHE A 188 14.67 10.86 -3.80
C PHE A 188 13.76 10.78 -2.57
N GLY A 189 13.37 11.92 -2.00
CA GLY A 189 12.46 12.02 -0.85
C GLY A 189 11.19 11.17 -1.01
N PRO A 190 10.49 11.17 -2.16
CA PRO A 190 9.31 10.33 -2.36
C PRO A 190 9.55 8.85 -2.10
N LEU A 191 10.73 8.28 -2.40
CA LEU A 191 11.01 6.85 -2.15
C LEU A 191 11.12 6.52 -0.67
N LEU A 192 11.61 7.46 0.15
CA LEU A 192 11.82 7.26 1.58
C LEU A 192 10.52 7.29 2.39
N PHE A 193 9.51 8.03 1.91
CA PHE A 193 8.26 8.21 2.62
C PHE A 193 7.11 7.48 1.92
N SER A 194 6.34 6.71 2.70
CA SER A 194 5.10 6.13 2.22
C SER A 194 4.02 7.20 2.07
N THR A 195 3.05 6.91 1.21
CA THR A 195 1.86 7.75 1.04
C THR A 195 0.67 7.10 1.75
N ASP A 196 -0.34 7.90 2.09
CA ASP A 196 -1.59 7.38 2.64
C ASP A 196 -2.14 6.21 1.84
N TRP A 197 -2.13 6.31 0.51
CA TRP A 197 -2.64 5.26 -0.38
C TRP A 197 -1.85 3.95 -0.23
N GLU A 198 -0.53 4.04 -0.11
CA GLU A 198 0.32 2.87 0.13
C GLU A 198 0.06 2.27 1.51
N ASP A 199 -0.03 3.10 2.54
CA ASP A 199 -0.18 2.62 3.92
C ASP A 199 -1.56 2.01 4.18
N ILE A 200 -2.61 2.59 3.62
CA ILE A 200 -3.97 2.00 3.65
C ILE A 200 -3.98 0.60 3.01
N ALA A 201 -3.29 0.43 1.88
CA ALA A 201 -3.19 -0.85 1.18
C ALA A 201 -2.33 -1.86 1.95
N LYS A 202 -1.18 -1.43 2.49
CA LYS A 202 -0.33 -2.27 3.36
C LYS A 202 -1.10 -2.74 4.58
N ASP A 203 -1.84 -1.84 5.23
CA ASP A 203 -2.68 -2.18 6.37
C ASP A 203 -3.73 -3.21 5.97
N GLN A 204 -4.42 -3.03 4.83
CA GLN A 204 -5.44 -3.97 4.36
C GLN A 204 -4.83 -5.35 4.13
N ALA A 205 -3.67 -5.41 3.47
CA ALA A 205 -2.94 -6.65 3.25
C ALA A 205 -2.50 -7.30 4.57
N LYS A 206 -2.06 -6.50 5.57
CA LYS A 206 -1.67 -6.99 6.90
C LYS A 206 -2.86 -7.62 7.64
N TYR A 207 -4.05 -7.01 7.58
CA TYR A 207 -5.26 -7.60 8.16
C TYR A 207 -5.64 -8.91 7.47
N LYS A 208 -5.56 -8.96 6.14
CA LYS A 208 -5.80 -10.19 5.38
C LYS A 208 -4.82 -11.29 5.78
N LYS A 209 -3.51 -10.96 5.85
CA LYS A 209 -2.47 -11.91 6.26
C LYS A 209 -2.66 -12.46 7.67
N ARG A 210 -3.29 -11.73 8.59
CA ARG A 210 -3.60 -12.25 9.94
C ARG A 210 -4.66 -13.35 9.94
N ILE A 211 -5.55 -13.38 8.95
CA ILE A 211 -6.67 -14.33 8.89
C ILE A 211 -6.30 -15.56 8.07
N TYR A 212 -5.54 -15.39 6.99
CA TYR A 212 -5.01 -16.48 6.16
C TYR A 212 -3.60 -16.91 6.58
N GLY A 213 -3.04 -16.28 7.62
CA GLY A 213 -1.70 -16.60 8.11
C GLY A 213 -1.70 -17.96 8.79
N PRO A 214 -0.59 -18.71 8.72
CA PRO A 214 -0.46 -19.93 9.50
C PRO A 214 -0.59 -19.59 10.98
N ILE A 215 -1.44 -20.35 11.68
CA ILE A 215 -1.52 -20.30 13.13
C ILE A 215 -0.47 -21.26 13.64
N LEU A 216 0.63 -20.69 14.14
CA LEU A 216 1.64 -21.40 14.91
C LEU A 216 1.20 -21.37 16.37
N THR A 217 0.88 -22.53 16.93
CA THR A 217 0.58 -22.66 18.36
C THR A 217 1.57 -23.61 18.98
N SER A 218 2.37 -23.12 19.93
CA SER A 218 3.15 -24.00 20.79
C SER A 218 2.21 -24.64 21.81
N SER A 219 2.28 -25.96 21.94
CA SER A 219 1.54 -26.70 22.95
C SER A 219 2.42 -27.79 23.52
N ILE A 220 2.09 -28.25 24.72
CA ILE A 220 2.76 -29.38 25.35
C ILE A 220 1.92 -30.62 25.05
N PHE A 221 2.50 -31.56 24.31
CA PHE A 221 1.86 -32.82 23.97
C PHE A 221 2.24 -33.88 25.00
N ARG A 222 1.25 -34.68 25.41
CA ARG A 222 1.50 -35.85 26.25
C ARG A 222 1.85 -37.02 25.32
N VAL A 223 3.11 -37.44 25.33
CA VAL A 223 3.65 -38.46 24.41
C VAL A 223 3.71 -39.85 25.06
N GLY A 224 3.56 -39.91 26.38
CA GLY A 224 3.42 -41.13 27.17
C GLY A 224 2.71 -40.89 28.50
N GLU A 225 2.51 -41.90 29.34
CA GLU A 225 1.75 -41.79 30.59
C GLU A 225 2.27 -40.70 31.55
N LYS A 226 3.58 -40.43 31.51
CA LYS A 226 4.27 -39.41 32.33
C LYS A 226 5.17 -38.46 31.52
N GLU A 227 5.17 -38.56 30.21
CA GLU A 227 6.08 -37.78 29.36
C GLU A 227 5.33 -36.67 28.62
N LEU A 228 5.84 -35.45 28.80
CA LEU A 228 5.38 -34.25 28.13
C LEU A 228 6.48 -33.78 27.18
N ALA A 229 6.16 -33.61 25.91
CA ALA A 229 7.07 -33.03 24.94
C ALA A 229 6.53 -31.68 24.47
N PRO A 230 7.39 -30.65 24.36
CA PRO A 230 7.02 -29.44 23.65
C PRO A 230 6.82 -29.77 22.18
N GLY A 231 5.73 -29.29 21.59
CA GLY A 231 5.51 -29.39 20.16
C GLY A 231 4.96 -28.10 19.60
N VAL A 232 5.12 -27.94 18.30
CA VAL A 232 4.57 -26.83 17.54
C VAL A 232 3.46 -27.38 16.66
N LEU A 233 2.23 -26.97 16.91
CA LEU A 233 1.13 -27.18 15.98
C LEU A 233 1.20 -26.12 14.90
N PHE A 234 1.29 -26.59 13.67
CA PHE A 234 1.21 -25.77 12.49
C PHE A 234 -0.15 -26.02 11.84
N SER A 235 -1.04 -25.02 11.88
CA SER A 235 -2.30 -25.06 11.17
C SER A 235 -2.28 -24.03 10.04
N MET A 236 -2.47 -24.51 8.81
CA MET A 236 -2.75 -23.67 7.65
C MET A 236 -4.24 -23.77 7.33
N ARG A 237 -4.91 -22.63 7.16
CA ARG A 237 -6.24 -22.55 6.57
C ARG A 237 -6.07 -22.22 5.09
N PHE A 238 -6.42 -23.17 4.22
CA PHE A 238 -6.52 -22.98 2.76
C PHE A 238 -7.99 -22.84 2.37
#